data_AF-A0A940PH84-F1
#
_entry.id   AF-A0A940PH84-F1
#
_cell.length_a   1.000
_cell.length_b   1.000
_cell.length_c   1.000
_cell.angle_alpha   90.00
_cell.angle_beta   90.00
_cell.angle_gamma   90.00
#
_symmetry.space_group_name_H-M   'P 1'
#
loop_
_entity.id
_entity.type
_entity.pdbx_description
1 polymer ?
#
loop_
_entity_poly.entity_id
_entity_poly.type
_entity_poly.pdbx_seq_one_letter_code
_entity_poly.pdbx_strand_id
1 'polypeptide(L)'
;MKWIPRLLLMTVISIAVAVGLSYLSTLDRSVSVFRSVQAQPVSEANIVDVVTKMQLHQRIRRVEISHAIVSIDLLSVNSTEKAEMFEDLYEIPSVMFASSTNINQVLIRVLDGSQKQSGSPGLLVATDARREKWLSNEPKLRPQSVSEFQQYLDAHYRMTYAPKWENRFKEKS
;
A
#
# COMPACT_ATOMS: atom_id res chain seq x y z
N MET A 1 -43.99 3.05 -53.07
CA MET A 1 -43.78 2.37 -51.77
C MET A 1 -42.34 1.88 -51.59
N LYS A 2 -41.31 2.74 -51.72
CA LYS A 2 -39.89 2.34 -51.61
C LYS A 2 -39.26 2.63 -50.23
N TRP A 3 -40.04 3.13 -49.27
CA TRP A 3 -39.54 3.47 -47.93
C TRP A 3 -39.59 2.31 -46.95
N ILE A 4 -40.50 1.36 -47.16
CA ILE A 4 -40.60 0.12 -46.37
C ILE A 4 -39.28 -0.69 -46.38
N PRO A 5 -38.62 -0.96 -47.54
CA PRO A 5 -37.36 -1.71 -47.53
C PRO A 5 -36.20 -0.93 -46.86
N ARG A 6 -36.23 0.41 -46.87
CA ARG A 6 -35.21 1.23 -46.22
C ARG A 6 -35.34 1.18 -44.69
N LEU A 7 -36.57 1.20 -44.18
CA LEU A 7 -36.83 1.06 -42.76
C LEU A 7 -36.41 -0.33 -42.27
N LEU A 8 -36.76 -1.40 -42.99
CA LEU A 8 -36.33 -2.76 -42.64
C LEU A 8 -34.81 -2.90 -42.58
N LEU A 9 -34.08 -2.33 -43.55
CA LEU A 9 -32.61 -2.37 -43.57
C LEU A 9 -32.00 -1.69 -42.34
N MET A 10 -32.53 -0.53 -41.95
CA MET A 10 -32.04 0.22 -40.78
C MET A 10 -32.29 -0.53 -39.47
N THR A 11 -33.45 -1.17 -39.33
CA THR A 11 -33.76 -1.97 -38.14
C THR A 11 -32.81 -3.16 -38.02
N VAL A 12 -32.52 -3.85 -39.12
CA VAL A 12 -31.58 -4.98 -39.12
C VAL A 12 -30.17 -4.54 -38.75
N ILE A 13 -29.70 -3.40 -39.28
CA ILE A 13 -28.37 -2.85 -38.94
C ILE A 13 -28.32 -2.47 -37.45
N SER A 14 -29.36 -1.83 -36.92
CA SER A 14 -29.42 -1.44 -35.51
C SER A 14 -29.40 -2.65 -34.57
N ILE A 15 -30.14 -3.72 -34.91
CA ILE A 15 -30.12 -4.97 -34.15
C ILE A 15 -28.73 -5.61 -34.22
N ALA A 16 -28.09 -5.64 -35.39
CA ALA A 16 -26.75 -6.21 -35.55
C ALA A 16 -25.70 -5.47 -34.70
N VAL A 17 -25.76 -4.13 -34.67
CA VAL A 17 -24.87 -3.31 -33.83
C VAL A 17 -25.13 -3.54 -32.35
N ALA A 18 -26.39 -3.61 -31.93
CA ALA A 18 -26.76 -3.87 -30.53
C ALA A 18 -26.28 -5.25 -30.05
N VAL A 19 -26.44 -6.29 -30.89
CA VAL A 19 -25.96 -7.64 -30.58
C VAL A 19 -24.43 -7.68 -30.55
N GLY A 20 -23.75 -7.01 -31.49
CA GLY A 20 -22.29 -6.90 -31.51
C GLY A 20 -21.72 -6.23 -30.26
N LEU A 21 -22.31 -5.10 -29.84
CA LEU A 21 -21.91 -4.40 -28.62
C LEU A 21 -22.21 -5.21 -27.34
N SER A 22 -23.32 -5.96 -27.32
CA SER A 22 -23.65 -6.87 -26.22
C SER A 22 -22.57 -7.94 -26.04
N TYR A 23 -22.12 -8.56 -27.13
CA TYR A 23 -21.05 -9.57 -27.10
C TYR A 23 -19.70 -8.98 -26.65
N LEU A 24 -19.39 -7.74 -27.04
CA LEU A 24 -18.18 -7.04 -26.59
C LEU A 24 -18.22 -6.76 -25.07
N SER A 25 -19.39 -6.40 -24.53
CA SER A 25 -19.57 -6.16 -23.09
C SER A 25 -19.39 -7.42 -22.23
N THR A 26 -19.68 -8.60 -22.76
CA THR A 26 -19.43 -9.87 -22.06
C THR A 26 -17.96 -10.27 -22.04
N LEU A 27 -17.15 -9.81 -23.00
CA LEU A 27 -15.70 -10.03 -22.99
C LEU A 27 -15.01 -9.13 -21.94
N ASP A 28 -15.54 -7.93 -21.69
CA ASP A 28 -15.04 -7.04 -20.62
C ASP A 28 -15.40 -7.49 -19.20
N ARG A 29 -16.32 -8.46 -19.04
CA ARG A 29 -16.69 -9.01 -17.72
C ARG A 29 -15.68 -10.00 -17.15
N SER A 30 -14.57 -10.29 -17.83
CA SER A 30 -13.65 -11.35 -17.43
C SER A 30 -12.37 -10.89 -16.73
N VAL A 31 -12.35 -9.84 -15.89
CA VAL A 31 -11.32 -9.70 -14.82
C VAL A 31 -11.83 -8.92 -13.60
N SER A 32 -13.00 -9.28 -13.07
CA SER A 32 -13.36 -8.90 -11.70
C SER A 32 -12.91 -10.00 -10.74
N VAL A 33 -11.59 -10.15 -10.54
CA VAL A 33 -11.06 -10.94 -9.42
C VAL A 33 -11.13 -10.09 -8.15
N PHE A 34 -12.33 -9.73 -7.72
CA PHE A 34 -12.55 -9.28 -6.35
C PHE A 34 -12.46 -10.52 -5.46
N ARG A 35 -11.23 -10.94 -5.12
CA ARG A 35 -11.04 -11.66 -3.86
C ARG A 35 -11.35 -10.64 -2.78
N SER A 36 -12.50 -10.75 -2.13
CA SER A 36 -12.66 -10.13 -0.82
C SER A 36 -11.57 -10.73 0.05
N VAL A 37 -10.46 -10.01 0.23
CA VAL A 37 -9.48 -10.33 1.27
C VAL A 37 -10.25 -10.10 2.57
N GLN A 38 -10.89 -11.14 3.07
CA GLN A 38 -11.55 -11.08 4.36
C GLN A 38 -10.46 -10.79 5.37
N ALA A 39 -10.59 -9.67 6.08
CA ALA A 39 -9.70 -9.36 7.18
C ALA A 39 -9.75 -10.52 8.18
N GLN A 40 -8.59 -11.03 8.57
CA GLN A 40 -8.45 -12.15 9.50
C GLN A 40 -7.71 -11.70 10.75
N PRO A 41 -7.97 -12.30 11.92
CA PRO A 41 -7.16 -12.04 13.10
C PRO A 41 -5.69 -12.35 12.83
N VAL A 42 -4.81 -11.42 13.21
CA VAL A 42 -3.36 -11.58 13.14
C VAL A 42 -2.85 -12.00 14.51
N SER A 43 -1.95 -12.97 14.52
CA SER A 43 -1.36 -13.62 15.70
C SER A 43 0.11 -13.95 15.43
N GLU A 44 0.82 -14.44 16.44
CA GLU A 44 2.22 -14.90 16.28
C GLU A 44 2.35 -15.99 15.20
N ALA A 45 1.31 -16.81 15.00
CA ALA A 45 1.33 -17.92 14.06
C ALA A 45 1.22 -17.50 12.59
N ASN A 46 0.67 -16.32 12.29
CA ASN A 46 0.40 -15.89 10.90
C ASN A 46 0.96 -14.51 10.55
N ILE A 47 1.55 -13.78 11.50
CA ILE A 47 2.10 -12.44 11.25
C ILE A 47 3.16 -12.45 10.14
N VAL A 48 4.00 -13.48 10.09
CA VAL A 48 5.02 -13.65 9.05
C VAL A 48 4.37 -13.81 7.66
N ASP A 49 3.28 -14.56 7.55
CA ASP A 49 2.56 -14.76 6.30
C ASP A 49 1.89 -13.48 5.80
N VAL A 50 1.46 -12.60 6.70
CA VAL A 50 0.89 -11.30 6.34
C VAL A 50 1.98 -10.36 5.83
N VAL A 51 3.10 -10.26 6.56
CA VAL A 51 4.19 -9.33 6.22
C VAL A 51 4.92 -9.75 4.93
N THR A 52 5.12 -11.05 4.68
CA THR A 52 5.80 -11.55 3.47
C THR A 52 5.06 -11.28 2.17
N LYS A 53 3.77 -10.95 2.23
CA LYS A 53 2.96 -10.57 1.06
C LYS A 53 3.15 -9.10 0.65
N MET A 54 3.78 -8.28 1.50
CA MET A 54 4.07 -6.89 1.21
C MET A 54 5.31 -6.78 0.32
N GLN A 55 5.26 -5.93 -0.70
CA GLN A 55 6.41 -5.68 -1.57
C GLN A 55 7.21 -4.50 -1.03
N LEU A 56 7.95 -4.76 0.05
CA LEU A 56 8.74 -3.72 0.73
C LEU A 56 10.08 -3.50 0.05
N HIS A 57 10.52 -2.25 0.01
CA HIS A 57 11.84 -1.85 -0.47
C HIS A 57 12.93 -2.13 0.58
N GLN A 58 12.58 -2.05 1.86
CA GLN A 58 13.48 -2.32 2.97
C GLN A 58 13.39 -3.77 3.44
N ARG A 59 14.52 -4.27 3.95
CA ARG A 59 14.56 -5.60 4.55
C ARG A 59 13.93 -5.58 5.93
N ILE A 60 13.00 -6.49 6.17
CA ILE A 60 12.46 -6.73 7.52
C ILE A 60 13.55 -7.39 8.38
N ARG A 61 13.86 -6.76 9.51
CA ARG A 61 14.79 -7.29 10.52
C ARG A 61 14.05 -8.05 11.61
N ARG A 62 12.91 -7.52 12.05
CA ARG A 62 12.14 -8.09 13.15
C ARG A 62 10.67 -7.73 12.97
N VAL A 63 9.81 -8.68 13.30
CA VAL A 63 8.38 -8.49 13.44
C VAL A 63 7.98 -9.08 14.77
N GLU A 64 7.21 -8.33 15.54
CA GLU A 64 6.68 -8.75 16.83
C GLU A 64 5.22 -8.35 16.91
N ILE A 65 4.41 -9.20 17.52
CA ILE A 65 3.03 -8.90 17.85
C ILE A 65 2.85 -9.02 19.35
N SER A 66 2.21 -8.02 19.94
CA SER A 66 1.79 -8.05 21.34
C SER A 66 0.40 -7.48 21.42
N HIS A 67 -0.57 -8.31 21.84
CA HIS A 67 -1.98 -7.96 21.90
C HIS A 67 -2.50 -7.44 20.55
N ALA A 68 -2.86 -6.15 20.48
CA ALA A 68 -3.37 -5.47 19.28
C ALA A 68 -2.31 -4.58 18.59
N ILE A 69 -1.03 -4.76 18.93
CA ILE A 69 0.08 -3.94 18.44
C ILE A 69 1.04 -4.82 17.64
N VAL A 70 1.37 -4.38 16.41
CA VAL A 70 2.43 -4.97 15.58
C VAL A 70 3.62 -4.02 15.59
N SER A 71 4.81 -4.53 15.90
CA SER A 71 6.08 -3.80 15.83
C SER A 71 6.97 -4.37 14.74
N ILE A 72 7.42 -3.53 13.82
CA ILE A 72 8.25 -3.92 12.68
C ILE A 72 9.53 -3.08 12.66
N ASP A 73 10.68 -3.75 12.68
CA ASP A 73 11.97 -3.14 12.43
C ASP A 73 12.40 -3.40 10.99
N LEU A 74 12.68 -2.35 10.24
CA LEU A 74 13.18 -2.38 8.88
C LEU A 74 14.66 -1.96 8.85
N LEU A 75 15.42 -2.53 7.92
CA LEU A 75 16.79 -2.14 7.62
C LEU A 75 16.84 -1.47 6.27
N SER A 76 17.34 -0.24 6.26
CA SER A 76 17.64 0.51 5.05
C SER A 76 19.14 0.44 4.74
N VAL A 77 19.48 0.29 3.46
CA VAL A 77 20.85 0.40 2.94
C VAL A 77 21.08 1.79 2.36
N ASN A 78 22.32 2.22 2.14
CA ASN A 78 22.62 3.59 1.64
C ASN A 78 21.96 3.95 0.31
N SER A 79 21.68 2.96 -0.54
CA SER A 79 21.01 3.17 -1.82
C SER A 79 19.51 3.39 -1.70
N THR A 80 18.88 3.03 -0.57
CA THR A 80 17.43 3.22 -0.39
C THR A 80 17.09 4.71 -0.44
N GLU A 81 16.17 5.07 -1.30
CA GLU A 81 15.74 6.45 -1.49
C GLU A 81 14.73 6.88 -0.42
N LYS A 82 14.57 8.20 -0.25
CA LYS A 82 13.59 8.76 0.70
C LYS A 82 12.16 8.36 0.33
N ALA A 83 11.87 8.31 -0.97
CA ALA A 83 10.58 7.91 -1.52
C ALA A 83 10.21 6.48 -1.11
N GLU A 84 11.12 5.53 -1.38
CA GLU A 84 10.97 4.11 -1.03
C GLU A 84 10.70 3.91 0.47
N MET A 85 11.36 4.69 1.33
CA MET A 85 11.09 4.64 2.76
C MET A 85 9.69 5.09 3.14
N PHE A 86 9.23 6.17 2.53
CA PHE A 86 7.89 6.66 2.79
C PHE A 86 6.81 5.73 2.23
N GLU A 87 7.08 5.08 1.09
CA GLU A 87 6.21 4.05 0.54
C GLU A 87 6.03 2.88 1.51
N ASP A 88 7.12 2.33 2.04
CA ASP A 88 7.06 1.24 3.02
C ASP A 88 6.34 1.66 4.31
N LEU A 89 6.60 2.88 4.80
CA LEU A 89 5.95 3.44 6.00
C LEU A 89 4.45 3.68 5.81
N TYR A 90 4.00 3.90 4.58
CA TYR A 90 2.58 3.99 4.22
C TYR A 90 1.95 2.62 3.98
N GLU A 91 2.64 1.73 3.27
CA GLU A 91 2.11 0.43 2.85
C GLU A 91 1.88 -0.50 4.05
N ILE A 92 2.83 -0.57 4.97
CA ILE A 92 2.76 -1.51 6.10
C ILE A 92 1.50 -1.30 6.96
N PRO A 93 1.21 -0.08 7.48
CA PRO A 93 -0.01 0.13 8.25
C PRO A 93 -1.27 -0.08 7.41
N SER A 94 -1.26 0.37 6.14
CA SER A 94 -2.40 0.24 5.24
C SER A 94 -2.79 -1.23 5.02
N VAL A 95 -1.81 -2.09 4.71
CA VAL A 95 -2.03 -3.52 4.51
C VAL A 95 -2.39 -4.20 5.82
N MET A 96 -1.72 -3.87 6.93
CA MET A 96 -2.04 -4.46 8.24
C MET A 96 -3.46 -4.14 8.68
N PHE A 97 -3.90 -2.89 8.58
CA PHE A 97 -5.25 -2.52 8.97
C PHE A 97 -6.32 -3.07 8.02
N ALA A 98 -6.03 -3.17 6.72
CA ALA A 98 -6.94 -3.75 5.74
C ALA A 98 -7.08 -5.27 5.87
N SER A 99 -6.00 -5.98 6.22
CA SER A 99 -5.98 -7.44 6.30
C SER A 99 -6.28 -8.00 7.70
N SER A 100 -6.34 -7.14 8.73
CA SER A 100 -6.56 -7.54 10.12
C SER A 100 -7.84 -6.98 10.72
N THR A 101 -8.50 -7.78 11.55
CA THR A 101 -9.65 -7.35 12.39
C THR A 101 -9.25 -6.94 13.81
N ASN A 102 -8.04 -7.28 14.28
CA ASN A 102 -7.65 -7.16 15.69
C ASN A 102 -6.42 -6.28 15.94
N ILE A 103 -5.68 -5.86 14.90
CA ILE A 103 -4.55 -4.93 15.04
C ILE A 103 -5.05 -3.49 15.09
N ASN A 104 -4.74 -2.75 16.15
CA ASN A 104 -5.14 -1.35 16.30
C ASN A 104 -3.97 -0.38 16.18
N GLN A 105 -2.74 -0.87 16.29
CA GLN A 105 -1.54 -0.04 16.23
C GLN A 105 -0.42 -0.77 15.50
N VAL A 106 0.31 -0.03 14.66
CA VAL A 106 1.49 -0.51 13.96
C VAL A 106 2.63 0.44 14.25
N LEU A 107 3.68 -0.10 14.88
CA LEU A 107 4.91 0.60 15.21
C LEU A 107 5.97 0.19 14.19
N ILE A 108 6.57 1.16 13.51
CA ILE A 108 7.61 0.89 12.53
C ILE A 108 8.87 1.65 12.94
N ARG A 109 10.02 1.00 12.87
CA ARG A 109 11.32 1.65 12.98
C ARG A 109 12.16 1.32 11.76
N VAL A 110 12.65 2.34 11.09
CA VAL A 110 13.63 2.18 10.02
C VAL A 110 15.02 2.44 10.60
N LEU A 111 15.88 1.45 10.47
CA LEU A 111 17.23 1.47 10.99
C LEU A 111 18.22 1.54 9.84
N ASP A 112 19.32 2.25 10.07
CA ASP A 112 20.45 2.34 9.17
C ASP A 112 21.27 1.03 9.19
N GLY A 113 21.03 0.19 8.20
CA GLY A 113 21.71 -1.09 7.98
C GLY A 113 22.96 -0.98 7.10
N SER A 114 23.40 0.24 6.73
CA SER A 114 24.60 0.44 5.92
C SER A 114 25.91 0.18 6.69
N GLN A 115 25.86 0.30 8.01
CA GLN A 115 27.01 0.16 8.90
C GLN A 115 27.28 -1.33 9.17
N LYS A 116 28.40 -1.86 8.65
CA LYS A 116 28.84 -3.26 8.82
C LYS A 116 29.61 -3.52 10.13
N GLN A 117 29.87 -2.52 10.98
CA GLN A 117 30.79 -2.64 12.12
C GLN A 117 30.07 -2.59 13.48
N SER A 118 30.08 -3.73 14.18
CA SER A 118 29.95 -4.02 15.64
C SER A 118 29.00 -3.22 16.54
N GLY A 119 28.10 -2.40 15.99
CA GLY A 119 27.11 -1.62 16.73
C GLY A 119 25.68 -1.94 16.32
N SER A 120 24.72 -1.66 17.20
CA SER A 120 23.30 -1.71 16.86
C SER A 120 23.00 -0.70 15.73
N PRO A 121 22.27 -1.10 14.68
CA PRO A 121 21.82 -0.20 13.61
C PRO A 121 21.17 1.06 14.19
N GLY A 122 21.60 2.23 13.72
CA GLY A 122 21.10 3.52 14.21
C GLY A 122 19.67 3.79 13.71
N LEU A 123 18.83 4.42 14.54
CA LEU A 123 17.49 4.82 14.13
C LEU A 123 17.56 5.93 13.07
N LEU A 124 16.77 5.78 12.00
CA LEU A 124 16.53 6.82 10.99
C LEU A 124 15.17 7.48 11.26
N VAL A 125 14.11 6.69 11.25
CA VAL A 125 12.75 7.19 11.47
C VAL A 125 11.93 6.15 12.23
N ALA A 126 11.01 6.62 13.06
CA ALA A 126 10.00 5.81 13.72
C ALA A 126 8.59 6.33 13.40
N THR A 127 7.64 5.42 13.33
CA THR A 127 6.24 5.69 13.01
C THR A 127 5.35 4.97 13.99
N ASP A 128 4.41 5.69 14.61
CA ASP A 128 3.27 5.14 15.34
C ASP A 128 2.00 5.43 14.52
N ALA A 129 1.51 4.39 13.82
CA ALA A 129 0.28 4.41 13.05
C ALA A 129 -0.83 3.74 13.85
N ARG A 130 -2.00 4.38 13.92
CA ARG A 130 -3.16 3.88 14.68
C ARG A 130 -4.37 3.71 13.78
N ARG A 131 -5.11 2.63 13.97
CA ARG A 131 -6.29 2.31 13.16
C ARG A 131 -7.34 3.41 13.20
N GLU A 132 -7.55 4.08 14.34
CA GLU A 132 -8.56 5.15 14.43
C GLU A 132 -8.22 6.39 13.58
N LYS A 133 -6.96 6.53 13.14
CA LYS A 133 -6.50 7.60 12.25
C LYS A 133 -6.40 7.13 10.79
N TRP A 134 -6.60 5.84 10.53
CA TRP A 134 -6.57 5.28 9.20
C TRP A 134 -7.94 5.41 8.53
N LEU A 135 -7.96 6.02 7.35
CA LEU A 135 -9.18 6.25 6.58
C LEU A 135 -9.38 5.08 5.60
N SER A 136 -10.09 4.03 6.05
CA SER A 136 -10.29 2.78 5.30
C SER A 136 -10.99 2.94 3.94
N ASN A 137 -11.66 4.08 3.72
CA ASN A 137 -12.41 4.38 2.51
C ASN A 137 -11.66 5.33 1.55
N GLU A 138 -10.44 5.74 1.89
CA GLU A 138 -9.65 6.56 0.97
C GLU A 138 -9.01 5.68 -0.12
N PRO A 139 -8.97 6.16 -1.38
CA PRO A 139 -8.21 5.48 -2.42
C PRO A 139 -6.75 5.32 -1.97
N LYS A 140 -6.12 4.17 -2.29
CA LYS A 140 -4.68 3.97 -2.04
C LYS A 140 -3.93 5.20 -2.58
N LEU A 141 -3.16 5.85 -1.71
CA LEU A 141 -2.41 7.05 -2.04
C LEU A 141 -1.50 6.71 -3.24
N ARG A 142 -1.60 7.49 -4.30
CA ARG A 142 -0.67 7.47 -5.44
C ARG A 142 0.00 8.83 -5.53
N PRO A 143 0.83 9.18 -4.54
CA PRO A 143 1.40 10.52 -4.49
C PRO A 143 2.35 10.70 -5.67
N GLN A 144 2.32 11.91 -6.23
CA GLN A 144 3.13 12.27 -7.39
C GLN A 144 4.53 12.76 -6.97
N SER A 145 4.74 12.98 -5.66
CA SER A 145 5.98 13.49 -5.11
C SER A 145 6.29 12.93 -3.71
N VAL A 146 7.58 12.95 -3.35
CA VAL A 146 8.06 12.56 -2.01
C VAL A 146 7.51 13.50 -0.92
N SER A 147 7.26 14.77 -1.28
CA SER A 147 6.70 15.77 -0.35
C SER A 147 5.26 15.44 0.02
N GLU A 148 4.44 14.98 -0.94
CA GLU A 148 3.07 14.55 -0.68
C GLU A 148 3.02 13.34 0.26
N PHE A 149 3.92 12.37 0.05
CA PHE A 149 4.07 11.24 0.97
C PHE A 149 4.38 11.72 2.39
N GLN A 150 5.38 12.61 2.52
CA GLN A 150 5.78 13.13 3.83
C GLN A 150 4.62 13.85 4.52
N GLN A 151 3.92 14.73 3.81
CA GLN A 151 2.79 15.47 4.34
C GLN A 151 1.67 14.53 4.81
N TYR A 152 1.38 13.49 4.03
CA TYR A 152 0.37 12.50 4.41
C TYR A 152 0.78 11.75 5.70
N LEU A 153 2.02 11.24 5.74
CA LEU A 153 2.54 10.50 6.88
C LEU A 153 2.57 11.36 8.15
N ASP A 154 3.04 12.60 8.06
CA ASP A 154 3.10 13.53 9.19
C ASP A 154 1.70 13.96 9.67
N ALA A 155 0.69 13.97 8.79
CA ALA A 155 -0.69 14.32 9.13
C ALA A 155 -1.47 13.17 9.79
N HIS A 156 -1.24 11.92 9.35
CA HIS A 156 -2.03 10.76 9.75
C HIS A 156 -1.33 9.89 10.79
N TYR A 157 0.00 9.87 10.79
CA TYR A 157 0.81 9.06 11.70
C TYR A 157 1.66 9.93 12.60
N ARG A 158 2.07 9.35 13.74
CA ARG A 158 3.03 10.00 14.63
C ARG A 158 4.43 9.66 14.16
N MET A 159 5.00 10.56 13.37
CA MET A 159 6.34 10.44 12.81
C MET A 159 7.40 10.97 13.79
N THR A 160 8.53 10.28 13.88
CA THR A 160 9.71 10.74 14.64
C THR A 160 10.95 10.53 13.81
N TYR A 161 11.56 11.62 13.36
CA TYR A 161 12.80 11.60 12.58
C TYR A 161 14.00 11.73 13.52
N ALA A 162 14.93 10.78 13.46
CA ALA A 162 16.15 10.81 14.27
C ALA A 162 17.21 11.72 13.63
N PRO A 163 18.22 12.21 14.36
CA PRO A 163 19.27 13.06 13.78
C PRO A 163 19.99 12.45 12.56
N LYS A 164 20.13 11.12 12.51
CA LYS A 164 20.70 10.42 11.35
C LYS A 164 19.87 10.55 10.07
N TRP A 165 18.56 10.77 10.18
CA TRP A 165 17.69 11.03 9.04
C TRP A 165 18.11 12.29 8.28
N GLU A 166 18.33 13.38 9.01
CA GLU A 166 18.70 14.66 8.41
C GLU A 166 20.06 14.55 7.71
N ASN A 167 21.04 13.95 8.37
CA ASN A 167 22.37 13.78 7.78
C ASN A 167 22.33 12.97 6.48
N ARG A 168 21.45 11.97 6.41
CA ARG A 168 21.33 11.11 5.24
C ARG A 168 20.68 11.80 4.03
N PHE A 169 19.73 12.71 4.26
CA PHE A 169 18.91 13.28 3.18
C PHE A 169 19.16 14.77 2.92
N LYS A 170 19.83 15.50 3.82
CA LYS A 170 20.25 16.90 3.57
C LYS A 170 21.33 17.02 2.49
N GLU A 171 22.16 16.00 2.27
CA GLU A 171 23.25 16.04 1.28
C GLU A 171 22.80 15.81 -0.18
N LYS A 172 21.51 15.49 -0.43
CA LYS A 172 21.00 15.14 -1.77
C LYS A 172 19.97 16.13 -2.36
N SER A 173 19.84 17.33 -1.77
CA SER A 173 18.92 18.38 -2.27
C SER A 173 19.61 19.32 -3.24
#